data_AF-A0A9W9R1P4-F1
#
_entry.id   AF-A0A9W9R1P4-F1
#
_cell.length_a   1.000
_cell.length_b   1.000
_cell.length_c   1.000
_cell.angle_alpha   90.00
_cell.angle_beta   90.00
_cell.angle_gamma   90.00
#
_symmetry.space_group_name_H-M   'P 1'
#
loop_
_entity.id
_entity.type
_entity.pdbx_description
1 polymer ?
#
loop_
_entity_poly.entity_id
_entity_poly.type
_entity_poly.pdbx_seq_one_letter_code
_entity_poly.pdbx_strand_id
1 'polypeptide(L)'
;MRLRFKFISAQDISSSDIRVTFADHSKAYVGCQAQNFPGQPTLWLNMQPRLSTQDAVQCKVQADVLHEFGHALGLVHEHKHPQCKAKWNYGRLMDRSGWQLDMVRRNYDDDTYSAINTKWNRAYDPKSIMHYAIARGDTQSGVRDVPENILLSDIDKQTLSLLYPSAAVVKKPSKVSQELTKKHESEKKKEKKKSKVSTKSEKKEKEVHVKKVKSPQKIYIHGNDSAVVCGGHVEVSGNGSATIHGGGQVVVSGNGDAIVYGDSTVWASGNADVYVKGGGSARVSGNATVIFTGEATGEVTGNGTLRWKV
;
A
#
# COMPACT_ATOMS: atom_id res chain seq x y z
N MET A 1 16.15 -7.41 0.48
CA MET A 1 14.96 -7.58 -0.35
C MET A 1 13.95 -6.56 0.12
N ARG A 2 13.91 -5.41 -0.54
CA ARG A 2 12.74 -4.52 -0.50
C ARG A 2 11.75 -5.12 -1.50
N LEU A 3 10.54 -5.47 -1.06
CA LEU A 3 9.48 -5.97 -1.95
C LEU A 3 9.08 -4.84 -2.91
N ARG A 4 8.88 -5.17 -4.19
CA ARG A 4 8.49 -4.21 -5.23
C ARG A 4 7.45 -4.83 -6.13
N PHE A 5 6.40 -4.08 -6.45
CA PHE A 5 5.44 -4.48 -7.47
C PHE A 5 6.00 -4.16 -8.86
N LYS A 6 6.05 -5.18 -9.72
CA LYS A 6 6.32 -5.02 -11.14
C LYS A 6 4.99 -5.16 -11.88
N PHE A 7 4.45 -4.03 -12.33
CA PHE A 7 3.31 -4.04 -13.23
C PHE A 7 3.78 -4.50 -14.61
N ILE A 8 3.31 -5.67 -15.03
CA ILE A 8 3.58 -6.22 -16.35
C ILE A 8 2.62 -5.61 -17.38
N SER A 9 3.04 -5.60 -18.64
CA SER A 9 2.21 -5.04 -19.72
C SER A 9 0.90 -5.83 -19.86
N ALA A 10 -0.17 -5.18 -20.31
CA ALA A 10 -1.43 -5.87 -20.61
C ALA A 10 -1.29 -6.92 -21.73
N GLN A 11 -0.26 -6.77 -22.59
CA GLN A 11 0.10 -7.75 -23.63
C GLN A 11 1.04 -8.85 -23.13
N ASP A 12 1.56 -8.72 -21.90
CA ASP A 12 2.42 -9.73 -21.30
C ASP A 12 1.54 -10.86 -20.74
N ILE A 13 1.57 -12.00 -21.42
CA ILE A 13 0.81 -13.20 -21.05
C ILE A 13 1.53 -14.06 -20.00
N SER A 14 2.66 -13.60 -19.46
CA SER A 14 3.35 -14.32 -18.40
C SER A 14 2.50 -14.42 -17.13
N SER A 15 2.77 -15.47 -16.34
CA SER A 15 2.11 -15.65 -15.05
C SER A 15 2.38 -14.45 -14.13
N SER A 16 1.33 -13.98 -13.45
CA SER A 16 1.39 -12.90 -12.46
C SER A 16 0.87 -13.39 -11.11
N ASP A 17 1.54 -12.97 -10.03
CA ASP A 17 1.17 -13.33 -8.66
C ASP A 17 -0.15 -12.67 -8.23
N ILE A 18 -0.36 -11.41 -8.65
CA ILE A 18 -1.55 -10.61 -8.35
C ILE A 18 -2.21 -10.21 -9.66
N ARG A 19 -3.51 -10.51 -9.79
CA ARG A 19 -4.32 -10.25 -10.99
C ARG A 19 -5.46 -9.31 -10.63
N VAL A 20 -5.27 -8.03 -10.97
CA VAL A 20 -6.19 -6.95 -10.60
C VAL A 20 -7.33 -6.85 -11.60
N THR A 21 -8.56 -6.72 -11.11
CA THR A 21 -9.70 -6.28 -11.90
C THR A 21 -10.44 -5.14 -11.21
N PHE A 22 -11.25 -4.40 -11.97
CA PHE A 22 -12.01 -3.26 -11.45
C PHE A 22 -13.48 -3.65 -11.30
N ALA A 23 -14.05 -3.39 -10.12
CA ALA A 23 -15.41 -3.76 -9.77
C ALA A 23 -16.09 -2.63 -8.96
N ASP A 24 -17.33 -2.85 -8.55
CA ASP A 24 -18.07 -1.96 -7.65
C ASP A 24 -17.76 -2.21 -6.16
N HIS A 25 -16.87 -3.16 -5.87
CA HIS A 25 -16.39 -3.51 -4.54
C HIS A 25 -14.88 -3.76 -4.56
N SER A 26 -14.26 -3.61 -3.40
CA SER A 26 -12.85 -3.92 -3.16
C SER A 26 -12.74 -5.21 -2.33
N LYS A 27 -11.85 -6.11 -2.73
CA LYS A 27 -11.47 -7.33 -1.97
C LYS A 27 -10.21 -7.95 -2.57
N ALA A 28 -9.50 -8.77 -1.82
CA ALA A 28 -8.38 -9.56 -2.31
C ALA A 28 -8.27 -10.92 -1.61
N TYR A 29 -7.64 -11.87 -2.28
CA TYR A 29 -7.16 -13.08 -1.60
C TYR A 29 -5.96 -12.76 -0.73
N VAL A 30 -5.81 -13.51 0.37
CA VAL A 30 -4.73 -13.27 1.34
C VAL A 30 -3.46 -14.01 0.92
N GLY A 31 -2.41 -13.26 0.57
CA GLY A 31 -1.09 -13.79 0.23
C GLY A 31 -1.14 -14.85 -0.87
N CYS A 32 -0.51 -16.01 -0.60
CA CYS A 32 -0.42 -17.11 -1.56
C CYS A 32 -1.74 -17.81 -1.86
N GLN A 33 -2.86 -17.48 -1.19
CA GLN A 33 -4.19 -17.99 -1.57
C GLN A 33 -4.53 -17.68 -3.04
N ALA A 34 -3.98 -16.60 -3.59
CA ALA A 34 -4.07 -16.23 -5.01
C ALA A 34 -3.61 -17.35 -5.98
N GLN A 35 -2.73 -18.25 -5.54
CA GLN A 35 -2.22 -19.38 -6.35
C GLN A 35 -3.28 -20.45 -6.61
N ASN A 36 -4.32 -20.53 -5.76
CA ASN A 36 -5.42 -21.48 -5.92
C ASN A 36 -6.41 -21.09 -7.03
N PHE A 37 -6.23 -19.91 -7.66
CA PHE A 37 -7.16 -19.36 -8.64
C PHE A 37 -6.47 -18.98 -9.96
N PRO A 38 -5.79 -19.94 -10.63
CA PRO A 38 -5.04 -19.65 -11.85
C PRO A 38 -5.94 -19.04 -12.94
N GLY A 39 -5.44 -17.99 -13.59
CA GLY A 39 -6.15 -17.29 -14.67
C GLY A 39 -7.35 -16.43 -14.24
N GLN A 40 -7.74 -16.45 -12.96
CA GLN A 40 -8.85 -15.64 -12.44
C GLN A 40 -8.33 -14.40 -11.70
N PRO A 41 -9.11 -13.31 -11.61
CA PRO A 41 -8.75 -12.17 -10.76
C PRO A 41 -8.51 -12.60 -9.31
N THR A 42 -7.57 -11.94 -8.64
CA THR A 42 -7.22 -12.19 -7.23
C THR A 42 -7.30 -10.95 -6.35
N LEU A 43 -7.47 -9.79 -6.97
CA LEU A 43 -7.65 -8.50 -6.33
C LEU A 43 -8.68 -7.71 -7.15
N TRP A 44 -9.69 -7.18 -6.48
CA TRP A 44 -10.75 -6.35 -7.03
C TRP A 44 -10.65 -4.97 -6.40
N LEU A 45 -10.75 -3.91 -7.21
CA LEU A 45 -10.75 -2.53 -6.72
C LEU A 45 -11.97 -1.77 -7.20
N ASN A 46 -12.62 -1.07 -6.28
CA ASN A 46 -13.56 -0.02 -6.62
C ASN A 46 -12.84 1.32 -6.79
N MET A 47 -12.63 1.72 -8.05
CA MET A 47 -11.98 2.99 -8.39
C MET A 47 -12.96 4.17 -8.48
N GLN A 48 -14.26 3.93 -8.26
CA GLN A 48 -15.32 4.93 -8.37
C GLN A 48 -16.36 4.75 -7.24
N PRO A 49 -15.95 4.83 -5.96
CA PRO A 49 -16.87 4.79 -4.84
C PRO A 49 -17.89 5.94 -4.95
N ARG A 50 -19.14 5.67 -4.60
CA ARG A 50 -20.23 6.65 -4.65
C ARG A 50 -20.17 7.57 -3.43
N LEU A 51 -19.32 8.59 -3.50
CA LEU A 51 -19.12 9.59 -2.46
C LEU A 51 -19.41 11.00 -3.01
N SER A 52 -19.72 11.93 -2.11
CA SER A 52 -20.22 13.27 -2.46
C SER A 52 -19.16 14.22 -2.99
N THR A 53 -17.88 14.01 -2.66
CA THR A 53 -16.77 14.87 -3.08
C THR A 53 -15.65 14.07 -3.70
N GLN A 54 -14.92 14.71 -4.62
CA GLN A 54 -13.81 14.06 -5.31
C GLN A 54 -12.65 13.71 -4.36
N ASP A 55 -12.41 14.55 -3.34
CA ASP A 55 -11.40 14.26 -2.32
C ASP A 55 -11.77 13.02 -1.51
N ALA A 56 -13.05 12.87 -1.11
CA ALA A 56 -13.51 11.69 -0.41
C ALA A 56 -13.38 10.42 -1.28
N VAL A 57 -13.67 10.53 -2.59
CA VAL A 57 -13.42 9.46 -3.56
C VAL A 57 -11.95 9.07 -3.56
N GLN A 58 -11.04 10.04 -3.66
CA GLN A 58 -9.60 9.79 -3.69
C GLN A 58 -9.09 9.15 -2.39
N CYS A 59 -9.52 9.65 -1.23
CA CYS A 59 -9.18 9.07 0.07
C CYS A 59 -9.65 7.61 0.18
N LYS A 60 -10.88 7.32 -0.26
CA LYS A 60 -11.43 5.96 -0.19
C LYS A 60 -10.70 5.02 -1.15
N VAL A 61 -10.42 5.46 -2.37
CA VAL A 61 -9.63 4.66 -3.32
C VAL A 61 -8.24 4.37 -2.77
N GLN A 62 -7.57 5.35 -2.16
CA GLN A 62 -6.27 5.13 -1.51
C GLN A 62 -6.37 4.11 -0.38
N ALA A 63 -7.35 4.26 0.51
CA ALA A 63 -7.56 3.35 1.62
C ALA A 63 -7.78 1.91 1.13
N ASP A 64 -8.69 1.73 0.16
CA ASP A 64 -8.99 0.42 -0.43
C ASP A 64 -7.76 -0.17 -1.12
N VAL A 65 -7.02 0.61 -1.93
CA VAL A 65 -5.81 0.11 -2.58
C VAL A 65 -4.78 -0.36 -1.54
N LEU A 66 -4.54 0.41 -0.48
CA LEU A 66 -3.60 0.02 0.56
C LEU A 66 -4.08 -1.23 1.33
N HIS A 67 -5.37 -1.30 1.64
CA HIS A 67 -5.99 -2.44 2.33
C HIS A 67 -5.90 -3.72 1.50
N GLU A 68 -6.33 -3.67 0.24
CA GLU A 68 -6.36 -4.86 -0.63
C GLU A 68 -4.96 -5.35 -1.00
N PHE A 69 -4.01 -4.43 -1.19
CA PHE A 69 -2.61 -4.83 -1.34
C PHE A 69 -2.02 -5.36 -0.02
N GLY A 70 -2.47 -4.88 1.13
CA GLY A 70 -2.18 -5.48 2.43
C GLY A 70 -2.58 -6.95 2.47
N HIS A 71 -3.80 -7.28 2.04
CA HIS A 71 -4.24 -8.67 1.88
C HIS A 71 -3.39 -9.45 0.88
N ALA A 72 -3.10 -8.89 -0.29
CA ALA A 72 -2.24 -9.57 -1.27
C ALA A 72 -0.82 -9.85 -0.74
N LEU A 73 -0.36 -9.08 0.25
CA LEU A 73 0.90 -9.28 0.98
C LEU A 73 0.76 -10.17 2.23
N GLY A 74 -0.41 -10.76 2.45
CA GLY A 74 -0.65 -11.72 3.52
C GLY A 74 -1.13 -11.12 4.84
N LEU A 75 -1.43 -9.82 4.90
CA LEU A 75 -2.07 -9.22 6.06
C LEU A 75 -3.55 -9.64 6.13
N VAL A 76 -4.07 -9.71 7.35
CA VAL A 76 -5.44 -10.06 7.68
C VAL A 76 -6.11 -8.91 8.40
N HIS A 77 -7.45 -8.93 8.47
CA HIS A 77 -8.20 -7.87 9.13
C HIS A 77 -7.81 -7.73 10.61
N GLU A 78 -7.51 -6.49 11.00
CA GLU A 78 -7.03 -6.16 12.35
C GLU A 78 -8.12 -6.29 13.41
N HIS A 79 -9.39 -6.14 13.03
CA HIS A 79 -10.49 -6.35 13.97
C HIS A 79 -10.64 -7.80 14.43
N LYS A 80 -10.00 -8.76 13.72
CA LYS A 80 -9.90 -10.18 14.12
C LYS A 80 -8.71 -10.47 15.04
N HIS A 81 -7.95 -9.44 15.42
CA HIS A 81 -6.88 -9.57 16.41
C HIS A 81 -7.47 -10.01 17.75
N PRO A 82 -6.88 -10.96 18.50
CA PRO A 82 -7.44 -11.50 19.74
C PRO A 82 -7.61 -10.46 20.86
N GLN A 83 -6.87 -9.35 20.80
CA GLN A 83 -7.01 -8.22 21.72
C GLN A 83 -8.11 -7.22 21.28
N CYS A 84 -8.67 -7.35 20.07
CA CYS A 84 -9.84 -6.59 19.65
C CYS A 84 -11.09 -7.19 20.30
N LYS A 85 -11.40 -6.77 21.54
CA LYS A 85 -12.55 -7.27 22.32
C LYS A 85 -13.90 -6.68 21.87
N ALA A 86 -14.09 -6.45 20.58
CA ALA A 86 -15.33 -5.90 20.04
C ALA A 86 -16.45 -6.95 20.16
N LYS A 87 -17.54 -6.60 20.86
CA LYS A 87 -18.77 -7.39 20.83
C LYS A 87 -19.68 -6.84 19.73
N TRP A 88 -19.77 -7.54 18.60
CA TRP A 88 -20.47 -7.06 17.42
C TRP A 88 -22.00 -7.06 17.59
N ASN A 89 -22.63 -6.02 17.07
CA ASN A 89 -24.08 -5.96 16.88
C ASN A 89 -24.41 -6.44 15.46
N TYR A 90 -24.63 -7.75 15.29
CA TYR A 90 -24.85 -8.32 13.97
C TYR A 90 -26.08 -7.75 13.25
N GLY A 91 -27.15 -7.41 13.97
CA GLY A 91 -28.32 -6.77 13.36
C GLY A 91 -27.95 -5.42 12.72
N ARG A 92 -27.22 -4.57 13.46
CA ARG A 92 -26.71 -3.29 12.94
C ARG A 92 -25.80 -3.49 11.72
N LEU A 93 -24.91 -4.47 11.78
CA LEU A 93 -23.97 -4.77 10.70
C LEU A 93 -24.69 -5.25 9.44
N MET A 94 -25.74 -6.07 9.58
CA MET A 94 -26.60 -6.48 8.48
C MET A 94 -27.30 -5.28 7.84
N ASP A 95 -27.92 -4.41 8.65
CA ASP A 95 -28.60 -3.20 8.16
C ASP A 95 -27.65 -2.27 7.39
N ARG A 96 -26.42 -2.11 7.90
CA ARG A 96 -25.41 -1.23 7.30
C ARG A 96 -24.84 -1.78 5.99
N SER A 97 -24.61 -3.09 5.92
CA SER A 97 -23.91 -3.73 4.78
C SER A 97 -24.85 -4.29 3.73
N GLY A 98 -26.13 -4.53 4.08
CA GLY A 98 -27.05 -5.32 3.28
C GLY A 98 -26.72 -6.81 3.24
N TRP A 99 -25.75 -7.26 4.04
CA TRP A 99 -25.35 -8.67 4.09
C TRP A 99 -26.30 -9.50 4.94
N GLN A 100 -26.42 -10.77 4.57
CA GLN A 100 -27.08 -11.78 5.39
C GLN A 100 -26.19 -12.18 6.58
N LEU A 101 -26.81 -12.75 7.62
CA LEU A 101 -26.14 -13.06 8.89
C LEU A 101 -24.89 -13.95 8.72
N ASP A 102 -24.93 -14.90 7.78
CA ASP A 102 -23.83 -15.82 7.49
C ASP A 102 -22.60 -15.07 6.92
N MET A 103 -22.83 -14.11 6.03
CA MET A 103 -21.78 -13.27 5.45
C MET A 103 -21.23 -12.31 6.50
N VAL A 104 -22.09 -11.70 7.33
CA VAL A 104 -21.63 -10.87 8.46
C VAL A 104 -20.75 -11.69 9.40
N ARG A 105 -21.20 -12.87 9.83
CA ARG A 105 -20.41 -13.76 10.70
C ARG A 105 -19.07 -14.12 10.07
N ARG A 106 -19.03 -14.52 8.81
CA ARG A 106 -17.75 -14.84 8.12
C ARG A 106 -16.74 -13.67 8.14
N ASN A 107 -17.22 -12.43 8.06
CA ASN A 107 -16.36 -11.25 8.03
C ASN A 107 -15.96 -10.75 9.43
N TYR A 108 -16.85 -10.85 10.42
CA TYR A 108 -16.67 -10.25 11.74
C TYR A 108 -16.31 -11.25 12.85
N ASP A 109 -16.60 -12.54 12.67
CA ASP A 109 -16.26 -13.55 13.67
C ASP A 109 -14.75 -13.75 13.73
N ASP A 110 -14.30 -14.02 14.95
CA ASP A 110 -12.92 -14.37 15.26
C ASP A 110 -12.55 -15.68 14.59
N ASP A 111 -11.75 -15.61 13.52
CA ASP A 111 -11.22 -16.81 12.85
C ASP A 111 -9.85 -17.17 13.44
N THR A 112 -9.80 -17.32 14.77
CA THR A 112 -8.57 -17.55 15.55
C THR A 112 -7.88 -18.89 15.22
N TYR A 113 -8.54 -19.76 14.47
CA TYR A 113 -8.02 -21.07 14.08
C TYR A 113 -7.36 -21.10 12.70
N SER A 114 -7.53 -20.05 11.86
CA SER A 114 -6.78 -20.01 10.61
C SER A 114 -5.29 -19.83 10.90
N ALA A 115 -4.44 -20.62 10.25
CA ALA A 115 -2.98 -20.55 10.43
C ALA A 115 -2.41 -19.13 10.21
N ILE A 116 -3.11 -18.32 9.41
CA ILE A 116 -2.79 -16.91 9.14
C ILE A 116 -3.02 -16.04 10.38
N ASN A 117 -4.06 -16.31 11.18
CA ASN A 117 -4.39 -15.59 12.41
C ASN A 117 -3.69 -16.17 13.66
N THR A 118 -3.10 -17.37 13.62
CA THR A 118 -2.43 -17.95 14.81
C THR A 118 -1.11 -17.28 15.21
N LYS A 119 -0.63 -16.28 14.45
CA LYS A 119 0.70 -15.66 14.64
C LYS A 119 0.62 -14.15 14.90
N TRP A 120 -0.29 -13.72 15.77
CA TRP A 120 -0.32 -12.34 16.28
C TRP A 120 0.83 -12.08 17.27
N ASN A 121 2.06 -11.96 16.77
CA ASN A 121 3.23 -11.61 17.58
C ASN A 121 3.42 -10.09 17.67
N ARG A 122 2.33 -9.36 17.91
CA ARG A 122 2.31 -7.90 18.05
C ARG A 122 1.10 -7.42 18.84
N ALA A 123 1.10 -6.13 19.20
CA ALA A 123 -0.05 -5.49 19.81
C ALA A 123 -1.16 -5.21 18.78
N TYR A 124 -2.40 -5.17 19.26
CA TYR A 124 -3.54 -4.68 18.50
C TYR A 124 -3.36 -3.22 18.08
N ASP A 125 -3.69 -2.93 16.83
CA ASP A 125 -3.51 -1.62 16.23
C ASP A 125 -4.83 -1.04 15.69
N PRO A 126 -5.54 -0.17 16.43
CA PRO A 126 -6.75 0.47 15.93
C PRO A 126 -6.51 1.39 14.72
N LYS A 127 -5.24 1.76 14.43
CA LYS A 127 -4.87 2.62 13.31
C LYS A 127 -4.43 1.85 12.06
N SER A 128 -4.41 0.51 12.12
CA SER A 128 -4.00 -0.33 11.01
C SER A 128 -4.88 -0.07 9.79
N ILE A 129 -4.28 0.01 8.61
CA ILE A 129 -5.03 0.05 7.36
C ILE A 129 -5.92 -1.19 7.20
N MET A 130 -5.57 -2.29 7.86
CA MET A 130 -6.33 -3.55 7.83
C MET A 130 -7.51 -3.57 8.80
N HIS A 131 -7.74 -2.50 9.55
CA HIS A 131 -8.86 -2.43 10.49
C HIS A 131 -10.13 -1.96 9.80
N TYR A 132 -11.24 -2.69 9.95
CA TYR A 132 -12.56 -2.20 9.54
C TYR A 132 -13.01 -1.03 10.40
N ALA A 133 -13.53 0.04 9.78
CA ALA A 133 -14.11 1.13 10.53
C ALA A 133 -15.25 0.62 11.43
N ILE A 134 -15.18 0.93 12.72
CA ILE A 134 -16.24 0.64 13.69
C ILE A 134 -17.04 1.92 13.87
N ALA A 135 -18.26 1.95 13.34
CA ALA A 135 -19.19 3.06 13.54
C ALA A 135 -19.99 2.89 14.83
N ARG A 136 -20.59 3.99 15.29
CA ARG A 136 -21.46 3.99 16.45
C ARG A 136 -22.62 2.99 16.28
N GLY A 137 -22.69 2.04 17.19
CA GLY A 137 -23.71 0.98 17.21
C GLY A 137 -23.32 -0.30 16.48
N ASP A 138 -22.17 -0.35 15.80
CA ASP A 138 -21.62 -1.60 15.24
C ASP A 138 -21.20 -2.58 16.36
N THR A 139 -20.93 -2.06 17.55
CA THR A 139 -20.68 -2.84 18.76
C THR A 139 -21.79 -2.68 19.78
N GLN A 140 -22.02 -3.71 20.59
CA GLN A 140 -23.04 -3.74 21.64
C GLN A 140 -22.85 -2.67 22.71
N SER A 141 -21.61 -2.24 22.97
CA SER A 141 -21.35 -1.16 23.92
C SER A 141 -21.81 0.21 23.39
N GLY A 142 -21.91 0.37 22.07
CA GLY A 142 -22.35 1.61 21.43
C GLY A 142 -21.39 2.80 21.55
N VAL A 143 -20.21 2.61 22.18
CA VAL A 143 -19.24 3.69 22.47
C VAL A 143 -17.97 3.58 21.63
N ARG A 144 -17.62 2.40 21.13
CA ARG A 144 -16.36 2.22 20.40
C ARG A 144 -16.48 2.75 18.98
N ASP A 145 -15.60 3.69 18.64
CA ASP A 145 -15.36 4.18 17.30
C ASP A 145 -13.94 3.86 16.86
N VAL A 146 -13.80 3.33 15.64
CA VAL A 146 -12.54 3.25 14.92
C VAL A 146 -12.80 3.89 13.57
N PRO A 147 -12.18 5.02 13.23
CA PRO A 147 -12.43 5.67 11.95
C PRO A 147 -11.92 4.80 10.80
N GLU A 148 -12.31 5.16 9.58
CA GLU A 148 -11.66 4.61 8.38
C GLU A 148 -10.19 5.05 8.37
N ASN A 149 -9.28 4.09 8.42
CA ASN A 149 -7.85 4.35 8.29
C ASN A 149 -7.51 4.49 6.81
N ILE A 150 -6.82 5.57 6.43
CA ILE A 150 -6.50 5.89 5.03
C ILE A 150 -4.99 5.81 4.73
N LEU A 151 -4.19 5.44 5.73
CA LEU A 151 -2.73 5.33 5.68
C LEU A 151 -2.28 4.04 6.36
N LEU A 152 -1.08 3.56 5.99
CA LEU A 152 -0.38 2.53 6.74
C LEU A 152 0.04 3.07 8.11
N SER A 153 -0.30 2.34 9.16
CA SER A 153 0.22 2.60 10.51
C SER A 153 1.70 2.22 10.61
N ASP A 154 2.35 2.61 11.72
CA ASP A 154 3.71 2.17 11.99
C ASP A 154 3.79 0.66 12.24
N ILE A 155 2.74 0.07 12.81
CA ILE A 155 2.67 -1.38 13.05
C ILE A 155 2.45 -2.14 11.74
N ASP A 156 1.69 -1.60 10.78
CA ASP A 156 1.56 -2.17 9.43
C ASP A 156 2.92 -2.26 8.75
N LYS A 157 3.67 -1.14 8.75
CA LYS A 157 5.01 -1.03 8.15
C LYS A 157 6.00 -1.99 8.81
N GLN A 158 5.98 -2.09 10.14
CA GLN A 158 6.83 -3.03 10.89
C GLN A 158 6.47 -4.48 10.58
N THR A 159 5.19 -4.81 10.55
CA THR A 159 4.71 -6.17 10.24
C THR A 159 5.15 -6.60 8.83
N LEU A 160 4.95 -5.74 7.83
CA LEU A 160 5.40 -6.01 6.46
C LEU A 160 6.93 -6.13 6.37
N SER A 161 7.68 -5.33 7.14
CA SER A 161 9.14 -5.42 7.18
C SER A 161 9.64 -6.73 7.80
N LEU A 162 8.90 -7.32 8.75
CA LEU A 162 9.20 -8.63 9.33
C LEU A 162 8.83 -9.78 8.40
N LEU A 163 7.70 -9.67 7.69
CA LEU A 163 7.28 -10.65 6.68
C LEU A 163 8.20 -10.67 5.46
N TYR A 164 8.70 -9.49 5.06
CA TYR A 164 9.54 -9.30 3.89
C TYR A 164 10.86 -8.58 4.25
N PRO A 165 11.77 -9.26 4.99
CA PRO A 165 12.97 -8.62 5.50
C PRO A 165 13.91 -8.20 4.38
N SER A 166 14.48 -7.00 4.53
CA SER A 166 15.56 -6.62 3.62
C SER A 166 16.78 -7.50 3.89
N ALA A 167 17.22 -8.29 2.90
CA ALA A 167 18.55 -8.93 2.79
C ALA A 167 19.73 -8.26 3.54
N ALA A 168 19.77 -6.93 3.72
CA ALA A 168 20.79 -6.26 4.54
C ALA A 168 20.70 -6.58 6.06
N VAL A 169 19.51 -6.94 6.54
CA VAL A 169 19.20 -7.32 7.94
C VAL A 169 19.47 -8.82 8.19
N VAL A 170 19.67 -9.63 7.14
CA VAL A 170 20.13 -11.02 7.28
C VAL A 170 21.66 -11.04 7.47
N LYS A 171 22.16 -10.35 8.50
CA LYS A 171 23.47 -10.67 9.06
C LYS A 171 23.30 -11.97 9.85
N LYS A 172 24.01 -13.01 9.40
CA LYS A 172 23.96 -14.40 9.88
C LYS A 172 23.88 -14.49 11.41
N PRO A 173 23.09 -15.42 11.98
CA PRO A 173 23.28 -15.79 13.37
C PRO A 173 24.72 -16.26 13.57
N SER A 174 25.38 -15.69 14.57
CA SER A 174 26.72 -16.07 15.01
C SER A 174 26.75 -17.56 15.31
N LYS A 175 27.71 -18.26 14.68
CA LYS A 175 27.98 -19.68 14.90
C LYS A 175 28.19 -19.95 16.38
N VAL A 176 27.34 -20.78 16.98
CA VAL A 176 27.75 -21.64 18.09
C VAL A 176 28.12 -22.99 17.49
N SER A 177 29.33 -23.43 17.81
CA SER A 177 30.01 -24.61 17.32
C SER A 177 29.31 -25.91 17.75
N GLN A 178 29.11 -26.84 16.82
CA GLN A 178 29.30 -28.27 17.08
C GLN A 178 29.87 -28.95 15.82
N GLU A 179 31.11 -29.41 15.96
CA GLU A 179 31.72 -30.43 15.10
C GLU A 179 31.02 -31.77 15.26
N LEU A 180 31.31 -32.69 14.32
CA LEU A 180 30.82 -34.08 14.14
C LEU A 180 29.52 -34.09 13.31
N THR A 181 29.50 -34.47 12.03
CA THR A 181 30.15 -35.62 11.39
C THR A 181 30.39 -35.38 9.89
N LYS A 182 31.63 -35.64 9.43
CA LYS A 182 31.96 -35.88 8.02
C LYS A 182 31.50 -37.29 7.63
N LYS A 183 30.85 -37.45 6.48
CA LYS A 183 31.34 -38.23 5.32
C LYS A 183 30.24 -38.50 4.30
N HIS A 184 30.47 -38.00 3.09
CA HIS A 184 30.44 -38.69 1.78
C HIS A 184 30.25 -37.58 0.72
N GLU A 185 31.30 -37.08 0.06
CA GLU A 185 31.89 -37.64 -1.19
C GLU A 185 30.83 -38.08 -2.19
N SER A 186 30.87 -37.75 -3.48
CA SER A 186 31.71 -36.88 -4.32
C SER A 186 31.15 -37.01 -5.74
N GLU A 187 31.56 -36.09 -6.62
CA GLU A 187 31.54 -36.24 -8.10
C GLU A 187 30.15 -36.20 -8.80
N LYS A 188 29.95 -35.61 -9.99
CA LYS A 188 30.85 -35.42 -11.13
C LYS A 188 30.36 -34.30 -12.08
N LYS A 189 31.33 -33.83 -12.83
CA LYS A 189 31.42 -32.73 -13.83
C LYS A 189 30.74 -33.00 -15.19
N LYS A 190 30.60 -31.90 -15.97
CA LYS A 190 30.77 -31.75 -17.45
C LYS A 190 29.58 -32.19 -18.34
N GLU A 191 29.28 -31.64 -19.53
CA GLU A 191 29.78 -30.55 -20.37
C GLU A 191 28.74 -30.26 -21.50
N LYS A 192 28.61 -28.99 -21.90
CA LYS A 192 28.47 -28.43 -23.28
C LYS A 192 27.41 -28.89 -24.31
N LYS A 193 26.70 -27.83 -24.77
CA LYS A 193 26.53 -27.29 -26.15
C LYS A 193 25.45 -27.84 -27.12
N LYS A 194 24.61 -26.87 -27.52
CA LYS A 194 24.14 -26.48 -28.87
C LYS A 194 23.26 -27.45 -29.65
N SER A 195 22.07 -26.97 -30.03
CA SER A 195 21.80 -26.49 -31.41
C SER A 195 20.40 -25.86 -31.55
N LYS A 196 20.32 -24.89 -32.46
CA LYS A 196 19.14 -24.15 -32.92
C LYS A 196 18.30 -25.03 -33.86
N VAL A 197 16.97 -24.90 -33.86
CA VAL A 197 16.15 -24.87 -35.10
C VAL A 197 14.92 -23.98 -34.89
N SER A 198 14.69 -23.15 -35.88
CA SER A 198 13.59 -22.22 -36.15
C SER A 198 12.25 -22.90 -36.43
N THR A 199 11.13 -22.24 -36.16
CA THR A 199 10.06 -22.10 -37.16
C THR A 199 9.17 -20.90 -36.87
N LYS A 200 8.84 -20.24 -37.97
CA LYS A 200 8.11 -18.99 -38.15
C LYS A 200 6.64 -19.33 -38.31
N SER A 201 5.74 -18.64 -37.62
CA SER A 201 4.36 -18.51 -38.08
C SER A 201 3.77 -17.17 -37.65
N GLU A 202 3.46 -16.38 -38.68
CA GLU A 202 2.72 -15.13 -38.63
C GLU A 202 1.27 -15.42 -38.22
N LYS A 203 0.69 -14.60 -37.35
CA LYS A 203 -0.76 -14.40 -37.30
C LYS A 203 -1.08 -12.95 -36.94
N LYS A 204 -1.82 -12.32 -37.86
CA LYS A 204 -2.41 -10.98 -37.80
C LYS A 204 -3.12 -10.73 -36.48
N GLU A 205 -2.65 -9.75 -35.72
CA GLU A 205 -3.39 -9.18 -34.60
C GLU A 205 -4.39 -8.13 -35.12
N LYS A 206 -5.65 -8.30 -34.71
CA LYS A 206 -6.70 -7.30 -34.89
C LYS A 206 -6.54 -6.27 -33.77
N GLU A 207 -6.49 -4.99 -34.13
CA GLU A 207 -6.48 -3.87 -33.18
C GLU A 207 -7.72 -3.92 -32.29
N VAL A 208 -7.53 -4.27 -31.02
CA VAL A 208 -8.52 -4.03 -29.97
C VAL A 208 -8.26 -2.62 -29.45
N HIS A 209 -9.21 -1.71 -29.66
CA HIS A 209 -9.21 -0.37 -29.12
C HIS A 209 -9.12 -0.39 -27.58
N VAL A 210 -7.92 -0.15 -27.06
CA VAL A 210 -7.70 0.09 -25.63
C VAL A 210 -8.36 1.42 -25.28
N LYS A 211 -9.42 1.37 -24.48
CA LYS A 211 -9.99 2.57 -23.86
C LYS A 211 -8.87 3.28 -23.10
N LYS A 212 -8.56 4.53 -23.49
CA LYS A 212 -7.61 5.42 -22.79
C LYS A 212 -7.88 5.36 -21.29
N VAL A 213 -6.96 4.77 -20.53
CA VAL A 213 -6.91 4.89 -19.08
C VAL A 213 -6.76 6.38 -18.78
N LYS A 214 -7.75 6.98 -18.11
CA LYS A 214 -7.66 8.38 -17.68
C LYS A 214 -6.40 8.53 -16.83
N SER A 215 -5.57 9.52 -17.14
CA SER A 215 -4.39 9.85 -16.35
C SER A 215 -4.76 10.02 -14.87
N PRO A 216 -3.86 9.66 -13.93
CA PRO A 216 -4.11 9.91 -12.50
C PRO A 216 -4.50 11.38 -12.32
N GLN A 217 -5.62 11.61 -11.64
CA GLN A 217 -6.13 12.97 -11.44
C GLN A 217 -5.15 13.76 -10.57
N LYS A 218 -4.88 14.99 -11.01
CA LYS A 218 -4.00 15.94 -10.34
C LYS A 218 -4.83 16.89 -9.50
N ILE A 219 -4.37 17.17 -8.28
CA ILE A 219 -5.00 18.12 -7.36
C ILE A 219 -4.17 19.41 -7.37
N TYR A 220 -4.83 20.55 -7.55
CA TYR A 220 -4.17 21.85 -7.62
C TYR A 220 -4.67 22.76 -6.49
N ILE A 221 -3.75 23.37 -5.76
CA ILE A 221 -4.00 24.35 -4.69
C ILE A 221 -3.14 25.57 -5.03
N HIS A 222 -3.76 26.72 -5.28
CA HIS A 222 -3.05 27.89 -5.82
C HIS A 222 -3.46 29.19 -5.14
N GLY A 223 -2.68 30.26 -5.36
CA GLY A 223 -3.03 31.58 -4.82
C GLY A 223 -2.88 31.62 -3.31
N ASN A 224 -3.95 31.87 -2.57
CA ASN A 224 -3.95 31.87 -1.10
C ASN A 224 -4.88 30.78 -0.53
N ASP A 225 -5.23 29.79 -1.35
CA ASP A 225 -6.18 28.75 -0.97
C ASP A 225 -5.54 27.73 -0.02
N SER A 226 -6.37 27.11 0.82
CA SER A 226 -5.93 26.02 1.69
C SER A 226 -6.86 24.81 1.58
N ALA A 227 -6.28 23.60 1.55
CA ALA A 227 -7.05 22.37 1.43
C ALA A 227 -6.43 21.20 2.20
N VAL A 228 -7.29 20.26 2.59
CA VAL A 228 -6.92 18.93 3.11
C VAL A 228 -7.29 17.90 2.04
N VAL A 229 -6.30 17.16 1.54
CA VAL A 229 -6.46 16.28 0.36
C VAL A 229 -5.81 14.93 0.59
N CYS A 230 -6.11 13.94 -0.25
CA CYS A 230 -5.53 12.59 -0.13
C CYS A 230 -4.55 12.25 -1.26
N GLY A 231 -3.26 12.28 -0.95
CA GLY A 231 -2.14 11.73 -1.72
C GLY A 231 -2.18 11.90 -3.25
N GLY A 232 -1.49 11.01 -3.97
CA GLY A 232 -1.53 10.97 -5.43
C GLY A 232 -0.59 11.99 -6.09
N HIS A 233 -1.11 12.87 -6.94
CA HIS A 233 -0.33 13.97 -7.53
C HIS A 233 -0.93 15.30 -7.07
N VAL A 234 -0.23 15.99 -6.17
CA VAL A 234 -0.69 17.26 -5.59
C VAL A 234 0.28 18.36 -5.96
N GLU A 235 -0.25 19.48 -6.45
CA GLU A 235 0.50 20.67 -6.81
C GLU A 235 0.01 21.87 -6.00
N VAL A 236 0.92 22.47 -5.25
CA VAL A 236 0.70 23.65 -4.40
C VAL A 236 1.54 24.80 -4.95
N SER A 237 0.92 25.95 -5.19
CA SER A 237 1.60 27.11 -5.79
C SER A 237 1.11 28.45 -5.22
N GLY A 238 1.86 29.52 -5.46
CA GLY A 238 1.56 30.84 -4.89
C GLY A 238 1.87 30.85 -3.39
N ASN A 239 0.93 31.27 -2.56
CA ASN A 239 0.95 31.14 -1.09
C ASN A 239 -0.04 30.06 -0.61
N GLY A 240 -0.37 29.09 -1.46
CA GLY A 240 -1.32 28.04 -1.11
C GLY A 240 -0.79 27.14 0.01
N SER A 241 -1.68 26.53 0.79
CA SER A 241 -1.31 25.63 1.89
C SER A 241 -2.07 24.31 1.84
N ALA A 242 -1.37 23.18 1.98
CA ALA A 242 -1.97 21.86 1.88
C ALA A 242 -1.65 20.94 3.07
N THR A 243 -2.65 20.25 3.59
CA THR A 243 -2.45 19.02 4.37
C THR A 243 -2.78 17.81 3.51
N ILE A 244 -1.79 16.97 3.25
CA ILE A 244 -1.88 15.86 2.29
C ILE A 244 -1.83 14.54 3.06
N HIS A 245 -2.91 13.77 3.06
CA HIS A 245 -3.00 12.44 3.66
C HIS A 245 -2.76 11.36 2.62
N GLY A 246 -1.55 10.79 2.61
CA GLY A 246 -1.15 9.80 1.62
C GLY A 246 0.15 10.20 0.98
N GLY A 247 0.93 9.19 0.60
CA GLY A 247 2.12 9.38 -0.20
C GLY A 247 1.78 9.76 -1.65
N GLY A 248 2.82 10.01 -2.43
CA GLY A 248 2.68 10.29 -3.86
C GLY A 248 3.70 11.30 -4.35
N GLN A 249 3.34 12.00 -5.42
CA GLN A 249 4.11 13.10 -5.96
C GLN A 249 3.52 14.42 -5.44
N VAL A 250 4.34 15.20 -4.76
CA VAL A 250 3.96 16.52 -4.24
C VAL A 250 4.87 17.57 -4.85
N VAL A 251 4.27 18.55 -5.51
CA VAL A 251 4.97 19.68 -6.12
C VAL A 251 4.59 20.94 -5.35
N VAL A 252 5.55 21.68 -4.81
CA VAL A 252 5.30 22.92 -4.06
C VAL A 252 6.18 24.03 -4.64
N SER A 253 5.60 25.17 -4.95
CA SER A 253 6.29 26.30 -5.58
C SER A 253 5.80 27.65 -5.05
N GLY A 254 6.52 28.73 -5.34
CA GLY A 254 6.21 30.06 -4.81
C GLY A 254 6.55 30.15 -3.32
N ASN A 255 5.64 30.64 -2.49
CA ASN A 255 5.68 30.58 -1.03
C ASN A 255 4.70 29.52 -0.48
N GLY A 256 4.45 28.45 -1.24
CA GLY A 256 3.49 27.42 -0.84
C GLY A 256 3.97 26.63 0.38
N ASP A 257 3.00 26.16 1.17
CA ASP A 257 3.23 25.33 2.36
C ASP A 257 2.56 23.96 2.19
N ALA A 258 3.24 22.88 2.56
CA ALA A 258 2.60 21.57 2.61
C ALA A 258 3.07 20.69 3.77
N ILE A 259 2.10 20.06 4.45
CA ILE A 259 2.33 18.96 5.40
C ILE A 259 1.85 17.66 4.77
N VAL A 260 2.74 16.67 4.62
CA VAL A 260 2.44 15.40 3.96
C VAL A 260 2.53 14.25 4.95
N TYR A 261 1.47 13.45 5.07
CA TYR A 261 1.42 12.24 5.89
C TYR A 261 1.59 11.00 5.00
N GLY A 262 2.81 10.52 4.85
CA GLY A 262 3.14 9.37 4.02
C GLY A 262 4.41 9.56 3.18
N ASP A 263 4.98 8.45 2.72
CA ASP A 263 6.22 8.48 1.95
C ASP A 263 6.00 9.12 0.58
N SER A 264 6.82 10.10 0.22
CA SER A 264 6.52 10.98 -0.93
C SER A 264 7.74 11.31 -1.78
N THR A 265 7.48 11.58 -3.06
CA THR A 265 8.43 12.24 -3.97
C THR A 265 8.07 13.71 -4.05
N VAL A 266 8.94 14.57 -3.53
CA VAL A 266 8.68 16.01 -3.40
C VAL A 266 9.51 16.81 -4.40
N TRP A 267 8.89 17.74 -5.10
CA TRP A 267 9.58 18.78 -5.88
C TRP A 267 9.24 20.15 -5.29
N ALA A 268 10.20 20.80 -4.65
CA ALA A 268 10.01 22.09 -3.99
C ALA A 268 10.87 23.17 -4.64
N SER A 269 10.29 24.35 -4.90
CA SER A 269 10.97 25.48 -5.54
C SER A 269 10.48 26.84 -5.02
N GLY A 270 11.19 27.92 -5.33
CA GLY A 270 10.84 29.26 -4.81
C GLY A 270 11.23 29.39 -3.33
N ASN A 271 10.31 29.83 -2.48
CA ASN A 271 10.41 29.86 -1.02
C ASN A 271 9.42 28.86 -0.38
N ALA A 272 9.13 27.75 -1.05
CA ALA A 272 8.20 26.75 -0.57
C ALA A 272 8.70 26.06 0.71
N ASP A 273 7.79 25.75 1.64
CA ASP A 273 8.08 25.00 2.86
C ASP A 273 7.28 23.69 2.89
N VAL A 274 7.99 22.55 2.98
CA VAL A 274 7.37 21.23 2.93
C VAL A 274 7.82 20.35 4.09
N TYR A 275 6.86 19.83 4.86
CA TYR A 275 7.10 18.92 5.96
C TYR A 275 6.48 17.55 5.70
N VAL A 276 7.32 16.52 5.53
CA VAL A 276 6.91 15.15 5.23
C VAL A 276 7.03 14.27 6.48
N LYS A 277 5.87 13.86 7.00
CA LYS A 277 5.71 12.83 8.02
C LYS A 277 5.79 11.43 7.40
N GLY A 278 6.95 11.14 6.82
CA GLY A 278 7.32 9.90 6.15
C GLY A 278 8.76 9.99 5.64
N GLY A 279 9.17 9.01 4.85
CA GLY A 279 10.40 9.03 4.05
C GLY A 279 10.16 9.42 2.59
N GLY A 280 11.15 9.20 1.74
CA GLY A 280 10.97 9.30 0.29
C GLY A 280 12.13 9.98 -0.43
N SER A 281 11.80 10.85 -1.39
CA SER A 281 12.83 11.59 -2.13
C SER A 281 12.43 13.03 -2.40
N ALA A 282 13.41 13.92 -2.56
CA ALA A 282 13.14 15.32 -2.88
C ALA A 282 14.08 15.90 -3.94
N ARG A 283 13.54 16.84 -4.73
CA ARG A 283 14.31 17.83 -5.48
C ARG A 283 13.96 19.21 -4.96
N VAL A 284 14.97 19.95 -4.51
CA VAL A 284 14.79 21.25 -3.87
C VAL A 284 15.58 22.30 -4.64
N SER A 285 14.93 23.41 -5.00
CA SER A 285 15.55 24.54 -5.69
C SER A 285 15.12 25.88 -5.12
N GLY A 286 15.81 26.97 -5.49
CA GLY A 286 15.52 28.31 -4.96
C GLY A 286 15.95 28.44 -3.50
N ASN A 287 15.06 28.93 -2.64
CA ASN A 287 15.19 29.00 -1.18
C ASN A 287 14.23 28.03 -0.47
N ALA A 288 13.68 27.03 -1.17
CA ALA A 288 12.69 26.14 -0.60
C ALA A 288 13.27 25.22 0.49
N THR A 289 12.44 24.83 1.45
CA THR A 289 12.80 23.90 2.52
C THR A 289 11.96 22.63 2.43
N VAL A 290 12.59 21.47 2.52
CA VAL A 290 11.92 20.18 2.66
C VAL A 290 12.49 19.41 3.85
N ILE A 291 11.62 18.94 4.72
CA ILE A 291 12.01 18.18 5.92
C ILE A 291 11.24 16.85 5.96
N PHE A 292 11.97 15.74 6.06
CA PHE A 292 11.39 14.41 6.27
C PHE A 292 11.58 13.95 7.71
N THR A 293 10.62 13.17 8.22
CA THR A 293 10.74 12.48 9.52
C THR A 293 11.34 11.08 9.40
N GLY A 294 11.27 10.45 8.21
CA GLY A 294 11.89 9.16 7.90
C GLY A 294 13.08 9.29 6.94
N GLU A 295 13.66 8.15 6.54
CA GLU A 295 14.77 8.11 5.58
C GLU A 295 14.39 8.77 4.25
N ALA A 296 15.25 9.67 3.76
CA ALA A 296 15.05 10.34 2.50
C ALA A 296 16.34 10.45 1.68
N THR A 297 16.17 10.64 0.37
CA THR A 297 17.26 11.00 -0.55
C THR A 297 16.87 12.25 -1.33
N GLY A 298 17.83 12.93 -1.96
CA GLY A 298 17.45 14.05 -2.81
C GLY A 298 18.59 14.87 -3.36
N GLU A 299 18.20 15.82 -4.19
CA GLU A 299 19.06 16.80 -4.84
C GLU A 299 18.66 18.20 -4.39
N VAL A 300 19.64 19.03 -4.05
CA VAL A 300 19.44 20.42 -3.67
C VAL A 300 20.23 21.30 -4.63
N THR A 301 19.58 22.33 -5.15
CA THR A 301 20.17 23.33 -6.04
C THR A 301 19.86 24.73 -5.52
N GLY A 302 20.74 25.71 -5.79
CA GLY A 302 20.57 27.06 -5.23
C GLY A 302 20.74 27.08 -3.70
N ASN A 303 19.89 27.84 -3.02
CA ASN A 303 19.89 28.01 -1.56
C ASN A 303 18.88 27.09 -0.84
N GLY A 304 18.39 26.05 -1.51
CA GLY A 304 17.39 25.15 -0.94
C GLY A 304 17.92 24.41 0.29
N THR A 305 17.01 23.91 1.11
CA THR A 305 17.33 23.09 2.29
C THR A 305 16.59 21.77 2.22
N LEU A 306 17.32 20.66 2.37
CA LEU A 306 16.76 19.32 2.54
C LEU A 306 17.28 18.71 3.84
N ARG A 307 16.37 18.28 4.72
CA ARG A 307 16.71 17.61 5.99
C ARG A 307 15.89 16.36 6.19
N TRP A 308 16.45 15.37 6.86
CA TRP A 308 15.72 14.21 7.35
C TRP A 308 16.31 13.71 8.68
N LYS A 309 15.51 13.00 9.48
CA LYS A 309 16.04 12.33 10.67
C LYS A 309 16.86 11.12 10.25
N VAL A 310 18.09 11.05 10.76
CA VAL A 310 19.02 9.90 10.63
C VAL A 310 18.76 8.93 11.77
#